data_AF-A0A651I3E2-F1
#
_entry.id   AF-A0A651I3E2-F1
#
_cell.length_a   1.000
_cell.length_b   1.000
_cell.length_c   1.000
_cell.angle_alpha   90.00
_cell.angle_beta   90.00
_cell.angle_gamma   90.00
#
_symmetry.space_group_name_H-M   'P 1'
#
loop_
_entity.id
_entity.type
_entity.pdbx_description
1 polymer ?
#
loop_
_entity_poly.entity_id
_entity_poly.type
_entity_poly.pdbx_seq_one_letter_code
_entity_poly.pdbx_strand_id
1 'polypeptide(L)'
;MAMGLSACGGTEEKSEEELRDMLLDMEDMVQEIHDDVMPITNDLRRKSQELMAFLETHAEDLDEEAQQEVRSLIERLESAHQSMFDWMGEWADADKESMEFEEAKEFFNKEKERISQVADDMRSSLADAEEYLESLADDHGHDHE
;
A
#
# COMPACT_ATOMS: atom_id res chain seq x y z
N MET A 1 -44.00 24.36 -46.91
CA MET A 1 -43.97 22.98 -46.36
C MET A 1 -42.85 22.26 -47.09
N ALA A 2 -41.82 21.69 -46.48
CA ALA A 2 -41.66 21.26 -45.10
C ALA A 2 -40.28 21.65 -44.57
N MET A 3 -40.26 22.08 -43.31
CA MET A 3 -39.07 22.18 -42.47
C MET A 3 -38.59 20.75 -42.16
N GLY A 4 -37.34 20.44 -42.48
CA GLY A 4 -36.66 19.21 -42.03
C GLY A 4 -36.02 19.47 -40.68
N LEU A 5 -36.57 18.84 -39.64
CA LEU A 5 -36.20 18.98 -38.24
C LEU A 5 -34.87 18.30 -37.93
N SER A 6 -34.06 18.96 -37.09
CA SER A 6 -32.88 18.44 -36.41
C SER A 6 -33.18 17.12 -35.68
N ALA A 7 -32.37 16.10 -35.94
CA ALA A 7 -32.25 14.94 -35.06
C ALA A 7 -31.04 15.15 -34.15
N CYS A 8 -31.29 15.64 -32.94
CA CYS A 8 -30.39 15.49 -31.80
C CYS A 8 -30.21 13.99 -31.52
N GLY A 9 -29.07 13.44 -31.91
CA GLY A 9 -28.51 12.24 -31.29
C GLY A 9 -27.34 12.68 -30.44
N GLY A 10 -27.63 13.16 -29.22
CA GLY A 10 -26.60 13.53 -28.25
C GLY A 10 -25.92 12.29 -27.72
N THR A 11 -24.85 11.87 -28.38
CA THR A 11 -23.74 11.27 -27.65
C THR A 11 -22.98 12.47 -27.08
N GLU A 12 -23.12 12.71 -25.79
CA GLU A 12 -22.40 13.78 -25.09
C GLU A 12 -20.92 13.37 -25.10
N GLU A 13 -20.20 13.79 -26.15
CA GLU A 13 -18.76 13.62 -26.24
C GLU A 13 -18.16 14.58 -25.20
N LYS A 14 -17.61 14.01 -24.12
CA LYS A 14 -16.92 14.80 -23.09
C LYS A 14 -15.82 15.62 -23.75
N SER A 15 -15.68 16.86 -23.34
CA SER A 15 -14.60 17.70 -23.84
C SER A 15 -13.23 17.15 -23.41
N GLU A 16 -12.19 17.48 -24.18
CA GLU A 16 -10.81 17.09 -23.83
C GLU A 16 -10.38 17.61 -22.45
N GLU A 17 -10.93 18.76 -22.02
CA GLU A 17 -10.74 19.33 -20.69
C GLU A 17 -11.36 18.45 -19.60
N GLU A 18 -12.61 18.02 -19.78
CA GLU A 18 -13.29 17.13 -18.83
C GLU A 18 -12.60 15.75 -18.72
N LEU A 19 -12.08 15.23 -19.82
CA LEU A 19 -11.33 13.98 -19.81
C LEU A 19 -9.99 14.12 -19.06
N ARG A 20 -9.32 15.26 -19.19
CA ARG A 20 -8.08 15.56 -18.46
C ARG A 20 -8.34 15.69 -16.96
N ASP A 21 -9.37 16.44 -16.57
CA ASP A 21 -9.72 16.62 -15.16
C ASP A 21 -10.05 15.27 -14.50
N MET A 22 -10.76 14.40 -15.21
CA MET A 22 -11.01 13.03 -14.73
C MET A 22 -9.72 12.22 -14.50
N LEU A 23 -8.70 12.37 -15.34
CA LEU A 23 -7.44 11.65 -15.17
C LEU A 23 -6.66 12.20 -13.97
N LEU A 24 -6.68 13.51 -13.74
CA LEU A 24 -6.06 14.14 -12.57
C LEU A 24 -6.72 13.65 -11.27
N ASP A 25 -8.05 13.61 -11.22
CA ASP A 25 -8.78 13.06 -10.06
C ASP A 25 -8.40 11.59 -9.78
N MET A 26 -8.17 10.80 -10.84
CA MET A 26 -7.75 9.42 -10.70
C MET A 26 -6.32 9.28 -10.19
N GLU A 27 -5.41 10.12 -10.68
CA GLU A 27 -4.03 10.17 -10.21
C GLU A 27 -3.96 10.60 -8.73
N ASP A 28 -4.74 11.61 -8.34
CA ASP A 28 -4.83 12.08 -6.96
C ASP A 28 -5.34 10.97 -6.02
N MET A 29 -6.36 10.21 -6.41
CA MET A 29 -6.86 9.07 -5.63
C MET A 29 -5.80 7.98 -5.41
N VAL A 30 -4.87 7.79 -6.34
CA VAL A 30 -3.76 6.83 -6.17
C VAL A 30 -2.74 7.38 -5.17
N GLN A 31 -2.38 8.66 -5.32
CA GLN A 31 -1.41 9.32 -4.45
C GLN A 31 -1.91 9.52 -3.01
N GLU A 32 -3.21 9.72 -2.81
CA GLU A 32 -3.81 9.82 -1.47
C GLU A 32 -3.56 8.54 -0.66
N ILE A 33 -3.69 7.36 -1.28
CA ILE A 33 -3.43 6.07 -0.61
C ILE A 33 -1.94 5.95 -0.27
N HIS A 34 -1.04 6.35 -1.17
CA HIS A 34 0.40 6.39 -0.90
C HIS A 34 0.70 7.28 0.32
N ASP A 35 0.21 8.53 0.31
CA ASP A 35 0.49 9.50 1.37
C ASP A 35 -0.03 9.04 2.73
N ASP A 36 -1.17 8.37 2.76
CA ASP A 36 -1.78 7.80 3.96
C ASP A 36 -0.92 6.73 4.66
N VAL A 37 -0.10 5.99 3.91
CA VAL A 37 0.73 4.91 4.46
C VAL A 37 2.21 5.25 4.55
N MET A 38 2.66 6.38 4.01
CA MET A 38 4.04 6.83 4.17
C MET A 38 4.54 6.93 5.63
N PRO A 39 3.71 7.34 6.63
CA PRO A 39 4.12 7.29 8.03
C PRO A 39 4.45 5.87 8.52
N ILE A 40 3.73 4.86 8.02
CA ILE A 40 3.85 3.44 8.42
C ILE A 40 5.18 2.83 7.96
N THR A 41 5.75 3.30 6.85
CA THR A 41 7.01 2.78 6.30
C THR A 41 8.15 2.76 7.32
N ASN A 42 8.29 3.84 8.12
CA ASN A 42 9.33 3.89 9.15
C ASN A 42 9.05 2.93 10.31
N ASP A 43 7.78 2.74 10.65
CA ASP A 43 7.36 1.84 11.73
C ASP A 43 7.63 0.38 11.37
N LEU A 44 7.36 -0.03 10.12
CA LEU A 44 7.70 -1.38 9.63
C LEU A 44 9.18 -1.70 9.82
N ARG A 45 10.06 -0.79 9.40
CA ARG A 45 11.51 -0.95 9.54
C ARG A 45 11.93 -1.01 11.00
N ARG A 46 11.38 -0.13 11.85
CA ARG A 46 11.70 -0.11 13.28
C ARG A 46 11.28 -1.43 13.94
N LYS A 47 10.07 -1.91 13.68
CA LYS A 47 9.53 -3.15 14.25
C LYS A 47 10.28 -4.39 13.78
N SER A 48 10.72 -4.41 12.52
CA SER A 48 11.58 -5.47 12.00
C SER A 48 12.91 -5.52 12.80
N GLN A 49 13.52 -4.37 13.07
CA GLN A 49 14.74 -4.30 13.89
C GLN A 49 14.51 -4.70 15.35
N GLU A 50 13.38 -4.33 15.94
CA GLU A 50 13.00 -4.74 17.31
C GLU A 50 12.88 -6.28 17.39
N LEU A 51 12.21 -6.92 16.43
CA LEU A 51 12.06 -8.38 16.38
C LEU A 51 13.38 -9.10 16.09
N MET A 52 14.23 -8.55 15.22
CA MET A 52 15.58 -9.09 14.99
C MET A 52 16.41 -9.08 16.28
N ALA A 53 16.41 -7.96 17.00
CA ALA A 53 17.15 -7.84 18.26
C ALA A 53 16.59 -8.78 19.35
N PHE A 54 15.27 -8.95 19.39
CA PHE A 54 14.61 -9.93 20.27
C PHE A 54 15.09 -11.35 19.96
N LEU A 55 15.05 -11.76 18.68
CA LEU A 55 15.50 -13.08 18.26
C LEU A 55 16.98 -13.31 18.55
N GLU A 56 17.85 -12.32 18.30
CA GLU A 56 19.29 -12.40 18.62
C GLU A 56 19.55 -12.59 20.12
N THR A 57 18.71 -12.00 20.98
CA THR A 57 18.88 -12.04 22.44
C THR A 57 18.27 -13.32 23.05
N HIS A 58 17.14 -13.78 22.53
CA HIS A 58 16.32 -14.82 23.15
C HIS A 58 16.23 -16.13 22.36
N ALA A 59 16.98 -16.29 21.26
CA ALA A 59 16.92 -17.51 20.44
C ALA A 59 17.14 -18.81 21.24
N GLU A 60 17.98 -18.80 22.28
CA GLU A 60 18.22 -20.00 23.10
C GLU A 60 17.06 -20.32 24.04
N ASP A 61 16.24 -19.32 24.39
CA ASP A 61 15.09 -19.44 25.29
C ASP A 61 13.79 -19.81 24.53
N LEU A 62 13.78 -19.61 23.21
CA LEU A 62 12.65 -19.88 22.33
C LEU A 62 12.76 -21.26 21.68
N ASP A 63 11.62 -21.96 21.59
CA ASP A 63 11.54 -23.16 20.76
C ASP A 63 11.58 -22.84 19.26
N GLU A 64 11.74 -23.87 18.43
CA GLU A 64 11.89 -23.71 16.97
C GLU A 64 10.65 -23.05 16.33
N GLU A 65 9.46 -23.28 16.88
CA GLU A 65 8.20 -22.74 16.37
C GLU A 65 8.11 -21.24 16.63
N ALA A 66 8.35 -20.81 17.88
CA ALA A 66 8.38 -19.40 18.25
C ALA A 66 9.46 -18.63 17.48
N GLN A 67 10.65 -19.22 17.30
CA GLN A 67 11.68 -18.60 16.48
C GLN A 67 11.26 -18.46 15.01
N GLN A 68 10.52 -19.44 14.46
CA GLN A 68 10.03 -19.38 13.09
C GLN A 68 8.93 -18.32 12.93
N GLU A 69 8.07 -18.15 13.93
CA GLU A 69 7.07 -17.09 13.97
C GLU A 69 7.72 -15.70 13.94
N VAL A 70 8.73 -15.46 14.78
CA VAL A 70 9.48 -14.18 14.76
C VAL A 70 10.13 -13.91 13.40
N ARG A 71 10.76 -14.92 12.80
CA ARG A 71 11.37 -14.79 11.46
C ARG A 71 10.32 -14.47 10.40
N SER A 72 9.15 -15.11 10.45
CA SER A 72 8.03 -14.84 9.55
C SER A 72 7.53 -13.39 9.68
N LEU A 73 7.39 -12.88 10.91
CA LEU A 73 7.01 -11.48 11.14
C LEU A 73 8.05 -10.50 10.58
N ILE A 74 9.34 -10.76 10.78
CA ILE A 74 10.44 -9.96 10.22
C ILE A 74 10.33 -9.93 8.68
N GLU A 75 10.21 -11.09 8.04
CA GLU A 75 10.13 -11.20 6.58
C GLU A 75 8.93 -10.42 6.02
N ARG A 76 7.77 -10.50 6.70
CA ARG A 76 6.56 -9.76 6.30
C ARG A 76 6.73 -8.25 6.40
N LEU A 77 7.31 -7.76 7.49
CA LEU A 77 7.59 -6.33 7.67
C LEU A 77 8.57 -5.80 6.62
N GLU A 78 9.64 -6.55 6.33
CA GLU A 78 10.63 -6.17 5.31
C GLU A 78 10.04 -6.20 3.90
N SER A 79 9.25 -7.23 3.59
CA SER A 79 8.56 -7.34 2.31
C SER A 79 7.56 -6.19 2.11
N ALA A 80 6.76 -5.88 3.13
CA ALA A 80 5.81 -4.77 3.08
C ALA A 80 6.53 -3.43 2.90
N HIS A 81 7.62 -3.20 3.64
CA HIS A 81 8.47 -2.01 3.49
C HIS A 81 9.01 -1.91 2.05
N GLN A 82 9.60 -2.99 1.51
CA GLN A 82 10.17 -2.99 0.16
C GLN A 82 9.10 -2.77 -0.92
N SER A 83 7.92 -3.37 -0.78
CA SER A 83 6.84 -3.27 -1.76
C SER A 83 6.39 -1.82 -2.03
N MET A 84 6.41 -0.96 -1.01
CA MET A 84 6.14 0.47 -1.17
C MET A 84 7.21 1.17 -2.02
N PHE A 85 8.49 0.83 -1.83
CA PHE A 85 9.59 1.40 -2.64
C PHE A 85 9.56 0.89 -4.07
N ASP A 86 9.25 -0.38 -4.28
CA ASP A 86 9.10 -0.96 -5.61
C ASP A 86 7.95 -0.27 -6.35
N TRP A 87 6.79 -0.11 -5.69
CA TRP A 87 5.67 0.62 -6.24
C TRP A 87 6.02 2.07 -6.58
N MET A 88 6.67 2.81 -5.67
CA MET A 88 7.09 4.19 -5.94
C MET A 88 8.05 4.30 -7.13
N GLY A 89 8.96 3.33 -7.28
CA GLY A 89 9.89 3.27 -8.41
C GLY A 89 9.16 3.08 -9.73
N GLU A 90 8.29 2.08 -9.80
CA GLU A 90 7.47 1.81 -10.99
C GLU A 90 6.52 2.96 -11.33
N TRP A 91 5.91 3.56 -10.30
CA TRP A 91 5.05 4.74 -10.44
C TRP A 91 5.84 5.91 -11.04
N ALA A 92 7.05 6.18 -10.56
CA ALA A 92 7.90 7.27 -11.06
C ALA A 92 8.38 7.04 -12.49
N ASP A 93 8.68 5.79 -12.86
CA ASP A 93 9.18 5.42 -14.18
C ASP A 93 8.08 5.39 -15.26
N ALA A 94 6.80 5.34 -14.87
CA ALA A 94 5.68 5.31 -15.80
C ALA A 94 5.50 6.66 -16.54
N ASP A 95 5.58 6.62 -17.88
CA ASP A 95 5.33 7.75 -18.78
C ASP A 95 3.83 8.04 -18.92
N LYS A 96 3.24 8.58 -17.84
CA LYS A 96 1.82 8.90 -17.73
C LYS A 96 1.37 9.99 -18.72
N GLU A 97 2.27 10.89 -19.12
CA GLU A 97 1.96 12.03 -20.00
C GLU A 97 1.72 11.61 -21.46
N SER A 98 2.25 10.46 -21.89
CA SER A 98 2.08 9.97 -23.27
C SER A 98 0.91 9.02 -23.45
N MET A 99 0.22 8.64 -22.37
CA MET A 99 -0.92 7.73 -22.40
C MET A 99 -2.17 8.41 -22.96
N GLU A 100 -2.86 7.74 -23.88
CA GLU A 100 -4.19 8.14 -24.33
C GLU A 100 -5.22 7.94 -23.21
N PHE A 101 -6.35 8.65 -23.27
CA PHE A 101 -7.31 8.69 -22.15
C PHE A 101 -7.71 7.30 -21.60
N GLU A 102 -8.09 6.35 -22.47
CA GLU A 102 -8.54 5.03 -21.99
C GLU A 102 -7.38 4.19 -21.43
N GLU A 103 -6.16 4.38 -21.96
CA GLU A 103 -4.94 3.75 -21.44
C GLU A 103 -4.57 4.31 -20.07
N ALA A 104 -4.55 5.64 -19.91
CA ALA A 104 -4.28 6.32 -18.65
C ALA A 104 -5.30 5.92 -17.57
N LYS A 105 -6.58 5.87 -17.94
CA LYS A 105 -7.66 5.43 -17.06
C LYS A 105 -7.48 3.96 -16.62
N GLU A 106 -7.13 3.06 -17.53
CA GLU A 106 -6.86 1.66 -17.16
C GLU A 106 -5.62 1.57 -16.23
N PHE A 107 -4.57 2.32 -16.55
CA PHE A 107 -3.36 2.41 -15.74
C PHE A 107 -3.66 2.87 -14.31
N PHE A 108 -4.33 4.01 -14.12
CA PHE A 108 -4.63 4.53 -12.78
C PHE A 108 -5.56 3.61 -11.98
N ASN A 109 -6.51 2.92 -12.63
CA ASN A 109 -7.33 1.93 -11.94
C ASN A 109 -6.50 0.74 -11.41
N LYS A 110 -5.54 0.25 -12.22
CA LYS A 110 -4.64 -0.82 -11.79
C LYS A 110 -3.72 -0.34 -10.67
N GLU A 111 -3.13 0.84 -10.81
CA GLU A 111 -2.24 1.38 -9.79
C GLU A 111 -2.98 1.65 -8.48
N LYS A 112 -4.25 2.08 -8.54
CA LYS A 112 -5.10 2.19 -7.35
C LYS A 112 -5.28 0.87 -6.63
N GLU A 113 -5.55 -0.21 -7.36
CA GLU A 113 -5.67 -1.56 -6.78
C GLU A 113 -4.35 -2.03 -6.17
N ARG A 114 -3.23 -1.82 -6.89
CA ARG A 114 -1.89 -2.20 -6.43
C ARG A 114 -1.48 -1.46 -5.16
N ILE A 115 -1.62 -0.13 -5.12
CA ILE A 115 -1.26 0.66 -3.94
C ILE A 115 -2.18 0.36 -2.76
N SER A 116 -3.45 0.01 -3.01
CA SER A 116 -4.36 -0.46 -1.96
C SER A 116 -3.86 -1.77 -1.33
N GLN A 117 -3.42 -2.73 -2.15
CA GLN A 117 -2.87 -3.99 -1.64
C GLN A 117 -1.58 -3.75 -0.84
N VAL A 118 -0.67 -2.91 -1.34
CA VAL A 118 0.54 -2.53 -0.61
C VAL A 118 0.18 -1.90 0.74
N ALA A 119 -0.79 -0.98 0.76
CA ALA A 119 -1.26 -0.33 1.99
C ALA A 119 -1.84 -1.34 3.00
N ASP A 120 -2.60 -2.32 2.54
CA ASP A 120 -3.18 -3.36 3.39
C ASP A 120 -2.11 -4.32 3.93
N ASP A 121 -1.13 -4.69 3.11
CA ASP A 121 0.02 -5.52 3.53
C ASP A 121 0.88 -4.81 4.58
N MET A 122 1.10 -3.51 4.41
CA MET A 122 1.80 -2.67 5.38
C MET A 122 1.06 -2.60 6.72
N ARG A 123 -0.24 -2.29 6.69
CA ARG A 123 -1.05 -2.17 7.93
C ARG A 123 -1.15 -3.50 8.66
N SER A 124 -1.41 -4.59 7.95
CA SER A 124 -1.55 -5.92 8.55
C SER A 124 -0.22 -6.44 9.11
N SER A 125 0.88 -6.27 8.38
CA SER A 125 2.20 -6.70 8.86
C SER A 125 2.64 -5.92 10.10
N LEU A 126 2.34 -4.62 10.17
CA LEU A 126 2.60 -3.82 11.35
C LEU A 126 1.76 -4.29 12.55
N ALA A 127 0.46 -4.46 12.36
CA ALA A 127 -0.46 -4.88 13.42
C ALA A 127 -0.06 -6.24 14.03
N ASP A 128 0.26 -7.23 13.19
CA ASP A 128 0.68 -8.56 13.65
C ASP A 128 1.99 -8.50 14.45
N ALA A 129 2.93 -7.64 14.05
CA ALA A 129 4.18 -7.46 14.77
C ALA A 129 3.98 -6.73 16.11
N GLU A 130 3.07 -5.76 16.16
CA GLU A 130 2.71 -5.06 17.40
C GLU A 130 2.01 -6.00 18.39
N GLU A 131 1.05 -6.80 17.92
CA GLU A 131 0.36 -7.82 18.74
C GLU A 131 1.36 -8.83 19.32
N TYR A 132 2.31 -9.31 18.51
CA TYR A 132 3.35 -10.20 18.98
C TYR A 132 4.22 -9.57 20.07
N LEU A 133 4.72 -8.34 19.84
CA LEU A 133 5.56 -7.64 20.82
C LEU A 133 4.82 -7.31 22.13
N GLU A 134 3.53 -6.98 22.06
CA GLU A 134 2.67 -6.79 23.24
C GLU A 134 2.51 -8.10 24.02
N SER A 135 2.29 -9.22 23.33
CA SER A 135 2.17 -10.53 23.98
C SER A 135 3.43 -10.92 24.76
N LEU A 136 4.62 -10.53 24.29
CA LEU A 136 5.89 -10.73 24.99
C LEU A 136 5.99 -9.87 26.27
N ALA A 137 5.49 -8.63 26.21
CA ALA A 137 5.53 -7.72 27.36
C ALA A 137 4.60 -8.20 28.49
N ASP A 138 3.44 -8.78 28.14
CA ASP A 138 2.48 -9.29 29.10
C ASP A 138 2.94 -10.60 29.78
N ASP A 139 3.62 -11.50 29.05
CA ASP A 139 4.17 -12.74 29.63
C ASP A 139 5.31 -12.46 30.62
N HIS A 140 6.10 -11.41 30.39
CA HIS A 140 7.14 -10.95 31.32
C HIS A 140 6.60 -10.04 32.45
N GLY A 141 5.30 -9.73 32.47
CA GLY A 141 4.66 -8.86 33.48
C GLY A 141 4.16 -9.58 34.73
N HIS A 142 4.26 -10.91 34.81
CA HIS A 142 3.73 -11.71 35.92
C HIS A 142 4.76 -12.26 36.91
N ASP A 143 5.99 -11.73 36.90
CA ASP A 143 7.00 -11.98 37.92
C ASP A 143 7.42 -10.68 38.58
N HIS A 144 6.60 -10.16 39.51
CA HIS A 144 7.06 -9.39 40.68
C HIS A 144 5.85 -8.99 41.56
N GLU A 145 5.52 -9.83 42.55
CA GLU A 145 5.39 -9.47 43.97
C GLU A 145 5.21 -10.73 44.86
#